data_AF-A0A2Z6LZW8-F1
#
_entry.id   AF-A0A2Z6LZW8-F1
#
_cell.length_a   1.000
_cell.length_b   1.000
_cell.length_c   1.000
_cell.angle_alpha   90.00
_cell.angle_beta   90.00
_cell.angle_gamma   90.00
#
_symmetry.space_group_name_H-M   'P 1'
#
loop_
_entity.id
_entity.type
_entity.pdbx_description
1 polymer ?
#
loop_
_entity_poly.entity_id
_entity_poly.type
_entity_poly.pdbx_seq_one_letter_code
_entity_poly.pdbx_strand_id
1 'polypeptide(L)'
;MAADTPTTRSKVSSTLEQASQIGLNVARTWAFNDGGDYKALQVFPGSYEENVFQGLDFLISEAGKYRVQLILSLVNNWNRFGGKSKYVEWAKQGGENVTSEDDFFTNPIVKQYYKNHVKAVLTRKNSLTGVLYKDDPTIFAWELINQPRYANDTSGKSIQNWVSEMAAYVKSIDSNHLLEIGLEGFYGEIMPQKKQFNPNSTQV
;
A
#
# COMPACT_ATOMS: atom_id res chain seq x y z
N MET A 1 -1.03 -9.21 -8.24
CA MET A 1 -1.88 -9.75 -7.15
C MET A 1 -1.78 -11.26 -7.13
N ALA A 2 -1.45 -11.76 -5.94
CA ALA A 2 -1.35 -13.14 -5.46
C ALA A 2 -0.93 -14.23 -6.47
N ALA A 3 0.32 -14.68 -6.31
CA ALA A 3 0.81 -15.94 -6.82
C ALA A 3 0.35 -17.11 -5.92
N ASP A 4 -0.95 -17.21 -5.69
CA ASP A 4 -1.57 -18.17 -4.76
C ASP A 4 -1.79 -19.55 -5.41
N THR A 5 -1.67 -19.67 -6.73
CA THR A 5 -1.72 -20.94 -7.46
C THR A 5 -0.41 -21.25 -8.18
N PRO A 6 -0.07 -22.52 -8.44
CA PRO A 6 1.14 -22.87 -9.20
C PRO A 6 1.21 -22.19 -10.58
N THR A 7 0.08 -22.04 -11.26
CA THR A 7 -0.02 -21.40 -12.59
C THR A 7 0.14 -19.89 -12.56
N THR A 8 -0.15 -19.23 -11.43
CA THR A 8 0.08 -17.80 -11.25
C THR A 8 1.48 -17.52 -10.72
N ARG A 9 2.06 -18.44 -9.93
CA ARG A 9 3.46 -18.42 -9.49
C ARG A 9 4.45 -18.40 -10.64
N SER A 10 4.28 -19.26 -11.65
CA SER A 10 5.18 -19.28 -12.81
C SER A 10 5.23 -17.94 -13.55
N LYS A 11 4.09 -17.25 -13.68
CA LYS A 11 4.03 -15.92 -14.29
C LYS A 11 4.82 -14.87 -13.50
N VAL A 12 4.78 -14.92 -12.16
CA VAL A 12 5.58 -14.03 -11.31
C VAL A 12 7.06 -14.29 -11.51
N SER A 13 7.49 -15.55 -11.44
CA SER A 13 8.89 -15.95 -11.66
C SER A 13 9.39 -15.48 -13.03
N SER A 14 8.66 -15.79 -14.10
CA SER A 14 9.07 -15.41 -15.46
C SER A 14 9.11 -13.91 -15.67
N THR A 15 8.21 -13.14 -15.04
CA THR A 15 8.21 -11.68 -15.16
C THR A 15 9.44 -11.08 -14.47
N LEU A 16 9.78 -11.55 -13.26
CA LEU A 16 10.94 -11.06 -12.51
C LEU A 16 12.26 -11.48 -13.17
N GLU A 17 12.33 -12.70 -13.69
CA GLU A 17 13.47 -13.18 -14.46
C GLU A 17 13.71 -12.32 -15.71
N GLN A 18 12.67 -12.08 -16.51
CA GLN A 18 12.77 -11.26 -17.72
C GLN A 18 13.16 -9.81 -17.38
N ALA A 19 12.56 -9.23 -16.33
CA ALA A 19 12.92 -7.89 -15.86
C ALA A 19 14.41 -7.79 -15.52
N SER A 20 14.93 -8.77 -14.78
CA SER A 20 16.34 -8.85 -14.41
C SER A 20 17.26 -9.01 -15.64
N GLN A 21 16.88 -9.87 -16.59
CA GLN A 21 17.64 -10.09 -17.84
C GLN A 21 17.81 -8.84 -18.69
N ILE A 22 16.84 -7.91 -18.66
CA ILE A 22 16.91 -6.63 -19.38
C ILE A 22 17.44 -5.46 -18.53
N GLY A 23 17.93 -5.75 -17.31
CA GLY A 23 18.55 -4.76 -16.42
C GLY A 23 17.58 -3.93 -15.57
N LEU A 24 16.29 -4.28 -15.51
CA LEU A 24 15.38 -3.69 -14.53
C LEU A 24 15.65 -4.29 -13.15
N ASN A 25 15.76 -3.43 -12.14
CA ASN A 25 16.18 -3.81 -10.79
C ASN A 25 15.19 -3.46 -9.68
N VAL A 26 14.09 -2.77 -9.99
CA VAL A 26 13.03 -2.43 -9.03
C VAL A 26 11.65 -2.69 -9.65
N ALA A 27 10.75 -3.30 -8.89
CA ALA A 27 9.34 -3.44 -9.23
C ALA A 27 8.46 -2.81 -8.14
N ARG A 28 7.50 -1.97 -8.55
CA ARG A 28 6.47 -1.42 -7.65
C ARG A 28 5.19 -2.23 -7.77
N THR A 29 4.61 -2.63 -6.64
CA THR A 29 3.44 -3.52 -6.59
C THR A 29 2.66 -3.36 -5.28
N TRP A 30 1.54 -4.07 -5.18
CA TRP A 30 0.55 -3.93 -4.12
C TRP A 30 0.75 -4.98 -3.02
N ALA A 31 0.81 -4.51 -1.78
CA ALA A 31 0.70 -5.32 -0.57
C ALA A 31 -0.72 -5.27 0.04
N PHE A 32 -1.72 -4.99 -0.80
CA PHE A 32 -3.13 -4.92 -0.44
C PHE A 32 -4.03 -5.63 -1.45
N ASN A 33 -5.19 -6.08 -0.95
CA ASN A 33 -6.42 -6.36 -1.69
C ASN A 33 -7.52 -6.45 -0.64
N ASP A 34 -8.24 -5.35 -0.43
CA ASP A 34 -9.06 -5.12 0.76
C ASP A 34 -10.53 -5.46 0.49
N GLY A 35 -11.07 -6.43 1.22
CA GLY A 35 -12.48 -6.79 1.24
C GLY A 35 -13.10 -7.09 -0.13
N GLY A 36 -12.28 -7.55 -1.09
CA GLY A 36 -12.71 -7.86 -2.46
C GLY A 36 -13.30 -9.27 -2.61
N ASP A 37 -14.20 -9.44 -3.58
CA ASP A 37 -14.89 -10.71 -3.86
C ASP A 37 -13.96 -11.81 -4.40
N TYR A 38 -12.76 -11.46 -4.86
CA TYR A 38 -11.78 -12.39 -5.41
C TYR A 38 -10.39 -12.15 -4.79
N LYS A 39 -9.90 -13.16 -4.05
CA LYS A 39 -8.55 -13.23 -3.47
C LYS A 39 -8.16 -12.03 -2.62
N ALA A 40 -9.07 -11.57 -1.76
CA ALA A 40 -8.76 -10.55 -0.77
C ALA A 40 -7.56 -10.97 0.08
N LEU A 41 -6.60 -10.06 0.24
CA LEU A 41 -5.52 -10.23 1.21
C LEU A 41 -6.06 -9.94 2.61
N GLN A 42 -6.70 -8.80 2.78
CA GLN A 42 -7.39 -8.43 4.02
C GLN A 42 -8.89 -8.59 3.81
N VAL A 43 -9.50 -9.59 4.44
CA VAL A 43 -10.93 -9.91 4.26
C VAL A 43 -11.82 -8.97 5.09
N PHE A 44 -11.37 -8.66 6.31
CA PHE A 44 -11.98 -7.73 7.26
C PHE A 44 -10.86 -7.00 8.02
N PRO A 45 -11.14 -5.91 8.77
CA PRO A 45 -10.12 -5.23 9.55
C PRO A 45 -9.35 -6.19 10.46
N GLY A 46 -8.05 -6.37 10.17
CA GLY A 46 -7.16 -7.26 10.93
C GLY A 46 -7.31 -8.77 10.64
N SER A 47 -8.16 -9.18 9.69
CA SER A 47 -8.34 -10.57 9.26
C SER A 47 -7.81 -10.78 7.85
N TYR A 48 -6.97 -11.78 7.65
CA TYR A 48 -6.21 -12.01 6.41
C TYR A 48 -6.47 -13.38 5.83
N GLU A 49 -6.47 -13.46 4.49
CA GLU A 49 -6.42 -14.75 3.82
C GLU A 49 -4.97 -15.23 3.69
N GLU A 50 -4.63 -16.32 4.37
CA GLU A 50 -3.26 -16.82 4.48
C GLU A 50 -2.70 -17.28 3.13
N ASN A 51 -3.49 -17.93 2.25
CA ASN A 51 -2.95 -18.34 0.94
C ASN A 51 -2.60 -17.13 0.06
N VAL A 52 -3.36 -16.03 0.19
CA VAL A 52 -3.09 -14.77 -0.50
C VAL A 52 -1.84 -14.10 0.07
N PHE A 53 -1.68 -14.12 1.40
CA PHE A 53 -0.48 -13.62 2.08
C PHE A 53 0.77 -14.42 1.68
N GLN A 54 0.68 -15.74 1.58
CA GLN A 54 1.74 -16.60 1.06
C GLN A 54 2.05 -16.32 -0.42
N GLY A 55 1.08 -15.83 -1.19
CA GLY A 55 1.32 -15.31 -2.53
C GLY A 55 2.23 -14.07 -2.54
N LEU A 56 2.14 -13.21 -1.51
CA LEU A 56 3.06 -12.08 -1.32
C LEU A 56 4.44 -12.56 -0.80
N ASP A 57 4.46 -13.56 0.08
CA ASP A 57 5.70 -14.23 0.52
C ASP A 57 6.49 -14.76 -0.69
N PHE A 58 5.79 -15.44 -1.61
CA PHE A 58 6.36 -15.96 -2.85
C PHE A 58 6.94 -14.86 -3.74
N LEU A 59 6.17 -13.77 -3.96
CA LEU A 59 6.64 -12.63 -4.74
C LEU A 59 7.95 -12.06 -4.18
N ILE A 60 8.04 -11.84 -2.87
CA ILE A 60 9.26 -11.31 -2.23
C ILE A 60 10.41 -12.30 -2.39
N SER A 61 10.17 -13.61 -2.15
CA SER A 61 11.22 -14.62 -2.30
C SER A 61 11.79 -14.70 -3.73
N GLU A 62 10.94 -14.66 -4.75
CA GLU A 62 11.36 -14.70 -6.16
C GLU A 62 12.02 -13.39 -6.59
N ALA A 63 11.56 -12.25 -6.09
CA ALA A 63 12.18 -10.96 -6.38
C ALA A 63 13.64 -10.94 -5.86
N GLY A 64 13.86 -11.46 -4.65
CA GLY A 64 15.21 -11.63 -4.08
C GLY A 64 16.08 -12.56 -4.91
N LYS A 65 15.52 -13.70 -5.36
CA LYS A 65 16.21 -14.65 -6.25
C LYS A 65 16.69 -14.01 -7.55
N TYR A 66 15.88 -13.17 -8.18
CA TYR A 66 16.24 -12.48 -9.43
C TYR A 66 16.85 -11.10 -9.23
N ARG A 67 17.20 -10.73 -7.99
CA ARG A 67 17.83 -9.44 -7.63
C ARG A 67 17.01 -8.22 -8.07
N VAL A 68 15.69 -8.34 -8.02
CA VAL A 68 14.75 -7.24 -8.22
C VAL A 68 14.25 -6.80 -6.85
N GLN A 69 14.43 -5.53 -6.50
CA GLN A 69 13.91 -5.01 -5.25
C GLN A 69 12.45 -4.55 -5.39
N LEU A 70 11.72 -4.46 -4.29
CA LEU A 70 10.29 -4.18 -4.29
C LEU A 70 9.92 -2.85 -3.60
N ILE A 71 9.10 -2.05 -4.26
CA ILE A 71 8.32 -0.99 -3.60
C ILE A 71 6.92 -1.52 -3.35
N LEU A 72 6.51 -1.58 -2.09
CA LEU A 72 5.24 -2.18 -1.67
C LEU A 72 4.28 -1.11 -1.15
N SER A 73 3.21 -0.86 -1.92
CA SER A 73 2.11 0.02 -1.50
C SER A 73 1.16 -0.67 -0.56
N LEU A 74 0.78 0.03 0.51
CA LEU A 74 0.06 -0.51 1.66
C LEU A 74 -1.47 -0.33 1.57
N VAL A 75 -1.96 0.58 0.71
CA VAL A 75 -3.39 0.75 0.43
C VAL A 75 -3.58 1.53 -0.87
N ASN A 76 -4.77 1.48 -1.47
CA ASN A 76 -5.12 2.26 -2.65
C ASN A 76 -5.98 3.48 -2.30
N ASN A 77 -5.80 4.60 -2.99
CA ASN A 77 -6.79 5.67 -3.01
C ASN A 77 -8.06 5.27 -3.80
N TRP A 78 -7.88 4.48 -4.86
CA TRP A 78 -8.97 4.07 -5.74
C TRP A 78 -9.61 2.76 -5.30
N ASN A 79 -10.82 2.50 -5.81
CA ASN A 79 -11.62 1.31 -5.45
C ASN A 79 -11.07 -0.03 -5.95
N ARG A 80 -10.03 0.00 -6.81
CA ARG A 80 -9.45 -1.23 -7.35
C ARG A 80 -8.69 -1.95 -6.25
N PHE A 81 -9.09 -3.19 -5.99
CA PHE A 81 -8.58 -4.03 -4.90
C PHE A 81 -8.90 -3.47 -3.51
N GLY A 82 -10.10 -2.88 -3.37
CA GLY A 82 -10.55 -2.29 -2.12
C GLY A 82 -10.16 -0.82 -2.02
N GLY A 83 -9.10 -0.50 -1.30
CA GLY A 83 -8.65 0.87 -1.09
C GLY A 83 -9.41 1.61 0.01
N LYS A 84 -9.18 2.92 0.12
CA LYS A 84 -9.64 3.76 1.24
C LYS A 84 -11.15 3.66 1.49
N SER A 85 -11.95 3.54 0.43
CA SER A 85 -13.41 3.41 0.52
C SER A 85 -13.83 2.15 1.26
N LYS A 86 -13.10 1.03 1.09
CA LYS A 86 -13.40 -0.23 1.79
C LYS A 86 -13.15 -0.13 3.29
N TYR A 87 -12.10 0.58 3.68
CA TYR A 87 -11.81 0.85 5.09
C TYR A 87 -12.91 1.70 5.75
N VAL A 88 -13.43 2.71 5.04
CA VAL A 88 -14.58 3.51 5.49
C VAL A 88 -15.85 2.67 5.56
N GLU A 89 -16.09 1.79 4.58
CA GLU A 89 -17.23 0.87 4.58
C GLU A 89 -17.21 -0.05 5.80
N TRP A 90 -16.06 -0.64 6.15
CA TRP A 90 -15.91 -1.46 7.34
C TRP A 90 -16.20 -0.68 8.62
N ALA A 91 -15.74 0.56 8.73
CA ALA A 91 -16.04 1.40 9.88
C ALA A 91 -17.55 1.69 9.98
N LYS A 92 -18.20 2.00 8.85
CA LYS A 92 -19.65 2.20 8.79
C LYS A 92 -20.44 0.97 9.22
N GLN A 93 -20.03 -0.22 8.79
CA GLN A 93 -20.62 -1.50 9.21
C GLN A 93 -20.39 -1.77 10.71
N GLY A 94 -19.28 -1.27 11.25
CA GLY A 94 -18.99 -1.26 12.69
C GLY A 94 -19.76 -0.21 13.50
N GLY A 95 -20.61 0.61 12.87
CA GLY A 95 -21.43 1.62 13.54
C GLY A 95 -20.83 3.02 13.60
N GLU A 96 -19.68 3.25 12.96
CA GLU A 96 -19.08 4.60 12.89
C GLU A 96 -19.93 5.53 12.00
N ASN A 97 -20.08 6.78 12.44
CA ASN A 97 -20.75 7.81 11.66
C ASN A 97 -19.79 8.43 10.62
N VAL A 98 -19.53 7.67 9.56
CA VAL A 98 -18.73 8.10 8.40
C VAL A 98 -19.61 8.30 7.17
N THR A 99 -19.29 9.33 6.39
CA THR A 99 -20.13 9.82 5.28
C THR A 99 -19.36 9.99 3.97
N SER A 100 -18.02 9.99 4.01
CA SER A 100 -17.16 10.17 2.84
C SER A 100 -16.01 9.18 2.84
N GLU A 101 -15.54 8.77 1.65
CA GLU A 101 -14.29 7.99 1.52
C GLU A 101 -13.06 8.73 2.08
N ASP A 102 -13.12 10.07 2.14
CA ASP A 102 -12.07 10.91 2.71
C ASP A 102 -12.03 10.83 4.25
N ASP A 103 -13.05 10.24 4.89
CA ASP A 103 -13.00 9.90 6.32
C ASP A 103 -11.87 8.90 6.62
N PHE A 104 -11.33 8.23 5.61
CA PHE A 104 -10.10 7.44 5.73
C PHE A 104 -8.93 8.21 6.34
N PHE A 105 -8.81 9.50 6.02
CA PHE A 105 -7.68 10.30 6.45
C PHE A 105 -7.89 10.93 7.84
N THR A 106 -9.13 10.96 8.34
CA THR A 106 -9.49 11.74 9.53
C THR A 106 -10.11 10.89 10.65
N ASN A 107 -10.97 9.91 10.33
CA ASN A 107 -11.66 9.10 11.32
C ASN A 107 -10.65 8.21 12.09
N PRO A 108 -10.63 8.28 13.43
CA PRO A 108 -9.64 7.58 14.25
C PRO A 108 -9.74 6.04 14.16
N ILE A 109 -10.96 5.49 14.02
CA ILE A 109 -11.16 4.04 13.85
C ILE A 109 -10.64 3.57 12.51
N VAL A 110 -10.93 4.30 11.43
CA VAL A 110 -10.42 3.97 10.09
C VAL A 110 -8.89 4.04 10.04
N LYS A 111 -8.30 5.09 10.62
CA LYS A 111 -6.83 5.19 10.78
C LYS A 111 -6.26 4.02 11.58
N GLN A 112 -6.96 3.55 12.60
CA GLN A 112 -6.53 2.40 13.38
C GLN A 112 -6.57 1.11 12.57
N TYR A 113 -7.57 0.91 11.72
CA TYR A 113 -7.61 -0.23 10.79
C TYR A 113 -6.40 -0.23 9.85
N TYR A 114 -6.05 0.91 9.27
CA TYR A 114 -4.84 1.05 8.45
C TYR A 114 -3.57 0.74 9.25
N LYS A 115 -3.42 1.29 10.46
CA LYS A 115 -2.26 1.00 11.34
C LYS A 115 -2.15 -0.48 11.70
N ASN A 116 -3.27 -1.17 11.89
CA ASN A 116 -3.29 -2.61 12.10
C ASN A 116 -2.83 -3.36 10.84
N HIS A 117 -3.22 -2.90 9.65
CA HIS A 117 -2.75 -3.44 8.39
C HIS A 117 -1.25 -3.29 8.17
N VAL A 118 -0.74 -2.07 8.34
CA VAL A 118 0.69 -1.76 8.29
C VAL A 118 1.47 -2.70 9.22
N LYS A 119 1.03 -2.83 10.48
CA LYS A 119 1.71 -3.71 11.43
C LYS A 119 1.71 -5.16 10.95
N ALA A 120 0.57 -5.68 10.51
CA ALA A 120 0.47 -7.06 10.04
C ALA A 120 1.39 -7.36 8.85
N VAL A 121 1.50 -6.44 7.89
CA VAL A 121 2.39 -6.57 6.72
C VAL A 121 3.85 -6.47 7.13
N LEU A 122 4.25 -5.41 7.82
CA LEU A 122 5.66 -5.17 8.16
C LEU A 122 6.23 -6.26 9.08
N THR A 123 5.42 -6.80 10.00
CA THR A 123 5.86 -7.86 10.92
C THR A 123 5.54 -9.26 10.43
N ARG A 124 5.10 -9.44 9.17
CA ARG A 124 4.89 -10.76 8.59
C ARG A 124 6.22 -11.49 8.50
N LYS A 125 6.29 -12.72 9.03
CA LYS A 125 7.37 -13.65 8.75
C LYS A 125 7.08 -14.35 7.43
N ASN A 126 7.93 -14.13 6.43
CA ASN A 126 7.81 -14.77 5.15
C ASN A 126 7.86 -16.30 5.32
N SER A 127 6.83 -17.01 4.86
CA SER A 127 6.72 -18.47 5.01
C SER A 127 7.77 -19.27 4.24
N LEU A 128 8.40 -18.67 3.22
CA LEU A 128 9.40 -19.32 2.37
C LEU A 128 10.83 -19.00 2.81
N THR A 129 11.11 -17.72 3.14
CA THR A 129 12.46 -17.28 3.52
C THR A 129 12.69 -17.31 5.02
N GLY A 130 11.63 -17.30 5.83
CA GLY A 130 11.69 -17.21 7.29
C GLY A 130 12.08 -15.83 7.82
N VAL A 131 12.27 -14.83 6.95
CA VAL A 131 12.66 -13.47 7.31
C VAL A 131 11.41 -12.61 7.55
N LEU A 132 11.43 -11.71 8.54
CA LEU A 132 10.37 -10.72 8.71
C LEU A 132 10.44 -9.71 7.57
N TYR A 133 9.31 -9.26 7.02
CA TYR A 133 9.32 -8.29 5.92
C TYR A 133 10.11 -7.03 6.28
N LYS A 134 9.95 -6.50 7.50
CA LYS A 134 10.74 -5.36 8.01
C LYS A 134 12.26 -5.57 8.07
N ASP A 135 12.74 -6.80 7.92
CA ASP A 135 14.16 -7.17 7.95
C ASP A 135 14.65 -7.74 6.60
N ASP A 136 13.79 -7.81 5.56
CA ASP A 136 14.11 -8.42 4.26
C ASP A 136 14.63 -7.38 3.25
N PRO A 137 15.93 -7.38 2.88
CA PRO A 137 16.52 -6.36 2.01
C PRO A 137 16.04 -6.42 0.55
N THR A 138 15.22 -7.43 0.20
CA THR A 138 14.52 -7.47 -1.08
C THR A 138 13.49 -6.34 -1.18
N ILE A 139 12.93 -5.91 -0.05
CA ILE A 139 12.04 -4.75 -0.02
C ILE A 139 12.93 -3.50 -0.07
N PHE A 140 12.69 -2.64 -1.06
CA PHE A 140 13.39 -1.37 -1.22
C PHE A 140 12.74 -0.28 -0.36
N ALA A 141 11.41 -0.16 -0.47
CA ALA A 141 10.65 0.87 0.21
C ALA A 141 9.21 0.43 0.48
N TRP A 142 8.65 0.99 1.55
CA TRP A 142 7.20 1.02 1.76
C TRP A 142 6.61 2.26 1.09
N GLU A 143 5.41 2.13 0.54
CA GLU A 143 4.60 3.25 0.06
C GLU A 143 3.31 3.34 0.90
N LEU A 144 3.05 4.51 1.49
CA LEU A 144 1.92 4.69 2.39
C LEU A 144 0.57 4.40 1.71
N ILE A 145 0.35 4.98 0.53
CA ILE A 145 -0.91 4.89 -0.21
C ILE A 145 -0.68 5.21 -1.68
N ASN A 146 -1.19 4.37 -2.59
CA ASN A 146 -1.14 4.66 -4.02
C ASN A 146 -2.05 5.85 -4.36
N GLN A 147 -1.45 6.94 -4.87
CA GLN A 147 -2.13 8.09 -5.47
C GLN A 147 -3.18 8.76 -4.55
N PRO A 148 -2.80 9.18 -3.32
CA PRO A 148 -3.77 9.76 -2.38
C PRO A 148 -4.38 11.04 -2.93
N ARG A 149 -5.71 11.15 -2.83
CA ARG A 149 -6.47 12.37 -3.08
C ARG A 149 -7.46 12.60 -1.95
N TYR A 150 -7.63 13.87 -1.60
CA TYR A 150 -8.55 14.33 -0.56
C TYR A 150 -9.32 15.53 -1.13
N ALA A 151 -10.51 15.29 -1.65
CA ALA A 151 -11.27 16.30 -2.38
C ALA A 151 -11.87 17.37 -1.45
N ASN A 152 -12.02 17.04 -0.16
CA ASN A 152 -12.69 17.91 0.82
C ASN A 152 -11.78 19.00 1.42
N ASP A 153 -10.47 19.04 1.08
CA ASP A 153 -9.48 19.99 1.63
C ASP A 153 -8.40 20.32 0.60
N THR A 154 -8.63 21.40 -0.15
CA THR A 154 -7.69 21.93 -1.14
C THR A 154 -6.46 22.61 -0.52
N SER A 155 -6.43 22.79 0.81
CA SER A 155 -5.24 23.30 1.51
C SER A 155 -4.13 22.24 1.62
N GLY A 156 -4.49 20.95 1.48
CA GLY A 156 -3.58 19.81 1.64
C GLY A 156 -3.20 19.49 3.09
N LYS A 157 -3.73 20.23 4.08
CA LYS A 157 -3.39 20.07 5.49
C LYS A 157 -3.82 18.70 6.03
N SER A 158 -4.98 18.22 5.59
CA SER A 158 -5.53 16.93 6.04
C SER A 158 -4.65 15.75 5.60
N ILE A 159 -4.25 15.72 4.32
CA ILE A 159 -3.27 14.74 3.81
C ILE A 159 -1.93 14.88 4.53
N GLN A 160 -1.42 16.11 4.70
CA GLN A 160 -0.12 16.32 5.36
C GLN A 160 -0.11 15.80 6.80
N ASN A 161 -1.18 16.02 7.56
CA ASN A 161 -1.33 15.51 8.92
C ASN A 161 -1.37 13.98 8.93
N TRP A 162 -2.15 13.37 8.04
CA TRP A 162 -2.24 11.91 7.93
C TRP A 162 -0.89 11.30 7.53
N VAL A 163 -0.20 11.87 6.54
CA VAL A 163 1.14 11.41 6.11
C VAL A 163 2.13 11.50 7.28
N SER A 164 2.13 12.60 8.01
CA SER A 164 3.04 12.79 9.16
C SER A 164 2.78 11.74 10.24
N GLU A 165 1.52 11.46 10.55
CA GLU A 165 1.11 10.45 11.52
C GLU A 165 1.49 9.02 11.07
N MET A 166 1.14 8.65 9.84
CA MET A 166 1.36 7.29 9.34
C MET A 166 2.83 7.01 9.05
N ALA A 167 3.58 8.00 8.58
CA ALA A 167 5.02 7.84 8.38
C ALA A 167 5.76 7.61 9.69
N ALA A 168 5.43 8.38 10.74
CA ALA A 168 5.97 8.16 12.07
C ALA A 168 5.61 6.76 12.61
N TYR A 169 4.37 6.31 12.38
CA TYR A 169 3.94 4.98 12.81
C TYR A 169 4.68 3.85 12.08
N VAL A 170 4.79 3.92 10.75
CA VAL A 170 5.58 2.96 9.95
C VAL A 170 7.01 2.89 10.48
N LYS A 171 7.66 4.05 10.66
CA LYS A 171 9.05 4.15 11.14
C LYS A 171 9.24 3.69 12.58
N SER A 172 8.20 3.70 13.41
CA SER A 172 8.24 3.11 14.75
C SER A 172 8.30 1.58 14.73
N ILE A 173 7.86 0.95 13.64
CA ILE A 173 7.88 -0.52 13.45
C ILE A 173 9.12 -0.94 12.66
N ASP A 174 9.45 -0.20 11.61
CA ASP A 174 10.52 -0.49 10.67
C ASP A 174 11.37 0.77 10.40
N SER A 175 12.57 0.79 10.96
CA SER A 175 13.58 1.82 10.74
C SER A 175 14.63 1.44 9.69
N ASN A 176 14.53 0.24 9.08
CA ASN A 176 15.47 -0.27 8.09
C ASN A 176 15.14 0.24 6.67
N HIS A 177 13.88 0.07 6.25
CA HIS A 177 13.47 0.33 4.87
C HIS A 177 13.23 1.80 4.57
N LEU A 178 13.37 2.21 3.31
CA LEU A 178 12.90 3.52 2.85
C LEU A 178 11.37 3.60 2.98
N LEU A 179 10.87 4.83 3.07
CA LEU A 179 9.45 5.12 3.11
C LEU A 179 9.15 6.29 2.19
N GLU A 180 8.12 6.13 1.37
CA GLU A 180 7.60 7.17 0.50
C GLU A 180 6.06 7.21 0.58
N ILE A 181 5.45 8.26 0.02
CA ILE A 181 4.03 8.55 0.24
C ILE A 181 3.13 7.87 -0.80
N GLY A 182 3.56 7.85 -2.07
CA GLY A 182 2.79 7.40 -3.23
C GLY A 182 2.08 8.53 -3.98
N LEU A 183 2.56 9.77 -3.84
CA LEU A 183 1.98 10.95 -4.48
C LEU A 183 2.04 10.89 -6.01
N GLU A 184 0.99 11.37 -6.66
CA GLU A 184 1.01 11.69 -8.10
C GLU A 184 1.86 12.92 -8.42
N GLY A 185 2.15 13.75 -7.41
CA GLY A 185 3.08 14.89 -7.51
C GLY A 185 2.41 16.26 -7.71
N PHE A 186 1.12 16.40 -7.40
CA PHE A 186 0.41 17.68 -7.53
C PHE A 186 0.94 18.78 -6.58
N TYR A 187 1.03 19.99 -7.09
CA TYR A 187 1.36 21.19 -6.31
C TYR A 187 0.12 21.79 -5.63
N GLY A 188 0.24 22.11 -4.35
CA GLY A 188 -0.80 22.77 -3.54
C GLY A 188 -0.64 24.30 -3.44
N GLU A 189 -1.45 24.93 -2.58
CA GLU A 189 -1.52 26.39 -2.40
C GLU A 189 -0.21 27.05 -1.94
N ILE A 190 0.72 26.28 -1.36
CA ILE A 190 2.02 26.79 -0.93
C ILE A 190 3.00 27.05 -2.10
N MET A 191 2.68 26.53 -3.30
CA MET A 191 3.43 26.77 -4.53
C MET A 191 2.47 27.14 -5.67
N PRO A 192 1.72 28.26 -5.54
CA PRO A 192 0.61 28.59 -6.44
C PRO A 192 1.07 28.74 -7.90
N GLN A 193 2.27 29.29 -8.11
CA GLN A 193 2.90 29.42 -9.43
C GLN A 193 3.18 28.08 -10.12
N LYS A 194 3.28 26.98 -9.38
CA LYS A 194 3.53 25.65 -9.94
C LYS A 194 2.27 24.87 -10.25
N LYS A 195 1.10 25.32 -9.79
CA LYS A 195 -0.19 24.67 -10.09
C LYS A 195 -0.50 24.58 -11.58
N GLN A 196 0.02 25.51 -12.38
CA GLN A 196 -0.08 25.45 -13.85
C GLN A 196 0.55 24.19 -14.46
N PHE A 197 1.42 23.50 -13.73
CA PHE A 197 2.05 22.24 -14.15
C PHE A 197 1.31 20.99 -13.64
N ASN A 198 0.23 21.14 -12.87
CA ASN A 198 -0.60 20.01 -12.48
C ASN A 198 -1.31 19.45 -13.73
N PRO A 199 -1.25 18.13 -13.99
CA PRO A 199 -1.86 17.54 -15.16
C PRO A 199 -3.38 17.57 -15.07
N ASN A 200 -4.02 18.11 -16.12
CA ASN A 200 -5.44 18.42 -16.22
C ASN A 200 -5.88 19.45 -15.15
N SER A 201 -6.77 20.38 -15.50
CA SER A 201 -7.22 21.49 -14.63
C SER A 201 -8.05 21.05 -13.40
N THR A 202 -7.87 19.82 -12.92
CA THR A 202 -8.58 19.24 -11.79
C THR A 202 -8.02 19.82 -10.51
N GLN A 203 -8.89 20.48 -9.74
CA GLN A 203 -8.59 20.88 -8.37
C GLN A 203 -8.25 19.62 -7.56
N VAL A 204 -7.14 19.71 -6.82
CA VAL A 204 -6.68 18.71 -5.84
C VAL A 204 -7.08 19.21 -4.47
#